data_AF-A0A5J4KGU3-F1
#
_entry.id   AF-A0A5J4KGU3-F1
#
_cell.length_a   1.000
_cell.length_b   1.000
_cell.length_c   1.000
_cell.angle_alpha   90.00
_cell.angle_beta   90.00
_cell.angle_gamma   90.00
#
_symmetry.space_group_name_H-M   'P 1'
#
loop_
_entity.id
_entity.type
_entity.pdbx_description
1 polymer ?
#
loop_
_entity_poly.entity_id
_entity_poly.type
_entity_poly.pdbx_seq_one_letter_code
_entity_poly.pdbx_strand_id
1 'polypeptide(L)'
;MMRALADAHIPFSIGALNIGDSDHTLALRLAEEVITEQPYAPISETSLLKVRQRLQQADVLLLCPTAIGPGNLVLIQEALQAARDGLSVVLVTAPFNTTCAPGEEIPVEGSTTEHLLKSVAARDYTGGQGSYYFEQLVHTGAIIVESVGSALEEIRKGASSQAI
;
A
#
# COMPACT_ATOMS: atom_id res chain seq x y z
N MET A 1 -6.77 -1.57 7.43
CA MET A 1 -5.33 -1.33 7.67
C MET A 1 -5.07 -0.16 8.61
N MET A 2 -5.47 1.09 8.30
CA MET A 2 -5.21 2.27 9.16
C MET A 2 -5.55 2.07 10.65
N ARG A 3 -6.73 1.50 10.95
CA ARG A 3 -7.13 1.18 12.34
C ARG A 3 -6.16 0.21 13.00
N ALA A 4 -5.76 -0.85 12.29
CA ALA A 4 -4.84 -1.84 12.82
C ALA A 4 -3.45 -1.26 13.11
N LEU A 5 -2.97 -0.33 12.28
CA LEU A 5 -1.72 0.41 12.55
C LEU A 5 -1.85 1.26 13.82
N ALA A 6 -2.95 2.01 13.94
CA ALA A 6 -3.22 2.85 15.11
C ALA A 6 -3.39 2.03 16.40
N ASP A 7 -4.16 0.94 16.37
CA ASP A 7 -4.36 0.04 17.50
C ASP A 7 -3.03 -0.62 17.93
N ALA A 8 -2.15 -0.91 16.96
CA ALA A 8 -0.80 -1.42 17.19
C ALA A 8 0.22 -0.34 17.61
N HIS A 9 -0.20 0.93 17.72
CA HIS A 9 0.65 2.08 18.04
C HIS A 9 1.83 2.25 17.08
N ILE A 10 1.63 1.89 15.81
CA ILE A 10 2.62 2.09 14.75
C ILE A 10 2.34 3.45 14.10
N PRO A 11 3.26 4.43 14.18
CA PRO A 11 3.08 5.71 13.52
C PRO A 11 3.11 5.53 12.00
N PHE A 12 2.27 6.27 11.29
CA PHE A 12 2.21 6.20 9.83
C PHE A 12 1.81 7.53 9.21
N SER A 13 2.38 7.79 8.03
CA SER A 13 1.89 8.78 7.07
C SER A 13 1.12 8.10 5.95
N ILE A 14 0.18 8.79 5.32
CA ILE A 14 -0.61 8.26 4.20
C ILE A 14 -0.85 9.33 3.14
N GLY A 15 -0.88 8.95 1.86
CA GLY A 15 -1.03 9.90 0.76
C GLY A 15 -1.24 9.25 -0.61
N ALA A 16 -1.66 9.95 -1.66
CA ALA A 16 -2.37 11.24 -1.69
C ALA A 16 -3.88 10.94 -1.75
N LEU A 17 -4.60 11.18 -0.65
CA LEU A 17 -6.02 10.80 -0.51
C LEU A 17 -6.94 11.90 -1.04
N ASN A 18 -8.06 11.52 -1.65
CA ASN A 18 -9.02 12.51 -2.15
C ASN A 18 -9.74 13.18 -0.96
N ILE A 19 -9.75 14.51 -0.94
CA ILE A 19 -10.41 15.26 0.13
C ILE A 19 -11.90 14.89 0.18
N GLY A 20 -12.36 14.50 1.36
CA GLY A 20 -13.76 14.19 1.62
C GLY A 20 -14.15 12.73 1.36
N ASP A 21 -13.22 11.88 0.89
CA ASP A 21 -13.48 10.44 0.86
C ASP A 21 -13.39 9.80 2.27
N SER A 22 -13.79 8.52 2.35
CA SER A 22 -13.81 7.78 3.61
C SER A 22 -12.43 7.54 4.19
N ASP A 23 -11.43 7.32 3.34
CA ASP A 23 -10.07 7.03 3.77
C ASP A 23 -9.41 8.30 4.32
N HIS A 24 -9.58 9.42 3.65
CA HIS A 24 -9.21 10.75 4.11
C HIS A 24 -9.81 11.06 5.48
N THR A 25 -11.11 10.82 5.66
CA THR A 25 -11.81 11.07 6.93
C THR A 25 -11.30 10.18 8.07
N LEU A 26 -10.83 8.96 7.75
CA LEU A 26 -10.24 8.06 8.74
C LEU A 26 -8.79 8.45 9.04
N ALA A 27 -8.00 8.76 8.01
CA ALA A 27 -6.60 9.15 8.10
C ALA A 27 -6.41 10.40 8.96
N LEU A 28 -7.25 11.42 8.81
CA LEU A 28 -7.19 12.65 9.62
C LEU A 28 -7.28 12.42 11.14
N ARG A 29 -7.77 11.26 11.57
CA ARG A 29 -7.91 10.91 12.99
C ARG A 29 -6.80 9.99 13.49
N LEU A 30 -6.11 9.28 12.60
CA LEU A 30 -5.25 8.15 12.96
C LEU A 30 -3.79 8.31 12.50
N ALA A 31 -3.56 9.01 11.39
CA ALA A 31 -2.23 9.19 10.81
C ALA A 31 -1.52 10.38 11.45
N GLU A 32 -0.19 10.34 11.50
CA GLU A 32 0.61 11.49 11.93
C GLU A 32 0.63 12.60 10.87
N GLU A 33 0.56 12.19 9.60
CA GLU A 33 0.46 13.09 8.47
C GLU A 33 -0.43 12.51 7.38
N VAL A 34 -1.24 13.37 6.77
CA VAL A 34 -2.10 13.04 5.64
C VAL A 34 -1.76 13.95 4.47
N ILE A 35 -1.31 13.36 3.36
CA ILE A 35 -1.18 14.07 2.09
C ILE A 35 -2.52 13.96 1.37
N THR A 36 -3.05 15.09 0.94
CA THR A 36 -4.39 15.21 0.37
C THR A 36 -4.35 15.73 -1.06
N GLU A 37 -5.28 15.27 -1.90
CA GLU A 37 -5.49 15.74 -3.26
C GLU A 37 -6.96 16.12 -3.51
N GLN A 38 -7.20 17.00 -4.49
CA GLN A 38 -8.55 17.31 -4.94
C GLN A 38 -9.22 16.07 -5.56
N PRO A 39 -10.49 15.79 -5.23
CA PRO A 39 -11.23 14.70 -5.84
C PRO A 39 -11.28 14.81 -7.36
N TYR A 40 -11.11 13.67 -8.05
CA TYR A 40 -11.20 13.56 -9.51
C TYR A 40 -10.15 14.39 -10.29
N ALA A 41 -9.13 14.91 -9.62
CA ALA A 41 -7.99 15.58 -10.24
C ALA A 41 -6.81 14.61 -10.38
N PRO A 42 -5.91 14.82 -11.36
CA PRO A 42 -4.58 14.20 -11.33
C PRO A 42 -3.83 14.59 -10.06
N ILE A 43 -2.93 13.72 -9.58
CA ILE A 43 -2.02 14.08 -8.49
C ILE A 43 -1.21 15.32 -8.89
N SER A 44 -1.34 16.36 -8.10
CA SER A 44 -0.59 17.60 -8.28
C SER A 44 0.90 17.40 -8.00
N GLU A 45 1.74 18.22 -8.61
CA GLU A 45 3.19 18.17 -8.37
C GLU A 45 3.53 18.39 -6.90
N THR A 46 2.78 19.25 -6.19
CA THR A 46 2.99 19.51 -4.77
C THR A 46 2.67 18.29 -3.90
N SER A 47 1.58 17.57 -4.19
CA SER A 47 1.26 16.30 -3.53
C SER A 47 2.31 15.23 -3.84
N LEU A 48 2.76 15.14 -5.10
CA LEU A 48 3.75 14.17 -5.52
C LEU A 48 5.12 14.40 -4.85
N LEU A 49 5.55 15.66 -4.71
CA LEU A 49 6.77 16.01 -3.98
C LEU A 49 6.70 15.58 -2.51
N LYS A 50 5.56 15.78 -1.84
CA LYS A 50 5.37 15.31 -0.46
C LYS A 50 5.40 13.79 -0.37
N VAL A 51 4.79 13.09 -1.32
CA VAL A 51 4.83 11.62 -1.39
C VAL A 51 6.27 11.14 -1.51
N ARG A 52 7.07 11.72 -2.42
CA ARG A 52 8.50 11.40 -2.58
C ARG A 52 9.30 11.63 -1.31
N GLN A 53 9.09 12.77 -0.64
CA GLN A 53 9.75 13.07 0.63
C GLN A 53 9.41 12.05 1.71
N ARG A 54 8.15 11.58 1.77
CA ARG A 54 7.75 10.54 2.72
C ARG A 54 8.30 9.17 2.39
N LEU A 55 8.35 8.80 1.10
CA LEU A 55 8.99 7.56 0.68
C LEU A 55 10.47 7.51 1.06
N GLN A 56 11.18 8.65 1.05
CA GLN A 56 12.58 8.73 1.48
C GLN A 56 12.80 8.61 3.00
N GLN A 57 11.75 8.85 3.80
CA GLN A 57 11.82 8.85 5.26
C GLN A 57 11.18 7.61 5.89
N ALA A 58 10.39 6.85 5.11
CA ALA A 58 9.69 5.68 5.60
C ALA A 58 10.65 4.49 5.72
N ASP A 59 10.45 3.68 6.75
CA ASP A 59 11.14 2.38 6.87
C ASP A 59 10.51 1.32 5.97
N VAL A 60 9.18 1.40 5.81
CA VAL A 60 8.35 0.43 5.07
C VAL A 60 7.24 1.18 4.32
N LEU A 61 7.06 0.83 3.04
CA LEU A 61 5.90 1.24 2.25
C LEU A 61 4.86 0.11 2.22
N LEU A 62 3.62 0.44 2.55
CA LEU A 62 2.49 -0.49 2.50
C LEU A 62 1.53 -0.12 1.36
N LEU A 63 1.35 -1.02 0.39
CA LEU A 63 0.35 -0.85 -0.67
C LEU A 63 -0.87 -1.73 -0.38
N CYS A 64 -1.98 -1.07 -0.05
CA CYS A 64 -3.27 -1.72 0.16
C CYS A 64 -4.02 -1.93 -1.17
N PRO A 65 -4.94 -2.90 -1.24
CA PRO A 65 -5.87 -3.04 -2.35
C PRO A 65 -6.58 -1.72 -2.66
N THR A 66 -6.37 -1.20 -3.86
CA THR A 66 -7.04 -0.01 -4.38
C THR A 66 -7.37 -0.21 -5.84
N ALA A 67 -8.43 0.46 -6.32
CA ALA A 67 -8.63 0.65 -7.75
C ALA A 67 -7.43 1.42 -8.33
N ILE A 68 -6.95 0.98 -9.49
CA ILE A 68 -5.80 1.57 -10.18
C ILE A 68 -6.32 2.22 -11.46
N GLY A 69 -6.13 3.52 -11.57
CA GLY A 69 -6.55 4.29 -12.73
C GLY A 69 -5.50 5.33 -13.11
N PRO A 70 -5.71 6.06 -14.22
CA PRO A 70 -4.76 7.07 -14.68
C PRO A 70 -4.44 8.13 -13.61
N GLY A 71 -5.40 8.44 -12.74
CA GLY A 71 -5.25 9.44 -11.68
C GLY A 71 -4.29 9.06 -10.55
N ASN A 72 -4.08 7.77 -10.26
CA ASN A 72 -3.19 7.32 -9.19
C ASN A 72 -2.02 6.45 -9.67
N LEU A 73 -1.92 6.18 -10.98
CA LEU A 73 -0.84 5.38 -11.56
C LEU A 73 0.55 5.96 -11.23
N VAL A 74 0.66 7.29 -11.18
CA VAL A 74 1.92 7.96 -10.80
C VAL A 74 2.38 7.59 -9.38
N LEU A 75 1.45 7.37 -8.44
CA LEU A 75 1.82 6.95 -7.07
C LEU A 75 2.41 5.53 -7.06
N ILE A 76 1.94 4.66 -7.94
CA ILE A 76 2.47 3.29 -8.08
C ILE A 76 3.86 3.34 -8.75
N GLN A 77 4.09 4.27 -9.67
CA GLN A 77 5.41 4.51 -10.25
C GLN A 77 6.40 4.97 -9.18
N GLU A 78 6.02 5.92 -8.32
CA GLU A 78 6.85 6.35 -7.19
C GLU A 78 7.11 5.21 -6.20
N ALA A 79 6.10 4.37 -5.92
CA ALA A 79 6.28 3.18 -5.09
C ALA A 79 7.31 2.20 -5.66
N LEU A 80 7.26 1.94 -6.97
CA LEU A 80 8.26 1.11 -7.65
C LEU A 80 9.65 1.74 -7.62
N GLN A 81 9.75 3.06 -7.81
CA GLN A 81 11.02 3.75 -7.72
C GLN A 81 11.61 3.63 -6.30
N ALA A 82 10.82 3.87 -5.27
CA ALA A 82 11.25 3.71 -3.89
C ALA A 82 11.69 2.26 -3.58
N ALA A 83 10.98 1.26 -4.10
CA ALA A 83 11.37 -0.14 -3.98
C ALA A 83 12.75 -0.42 -4.61
N ARG A 84 13.00 0.15 -5.80
CA ARG A 84 14.31 0.07 -6.49
C ARG A 84 15.41 0.79 -5.73
N ASP A 85 15.06 1.85 -5.01
CA ASP A 85 15.98 2.61 -4.16
C ASP A 85 16.23 1.91 -2.81
N GLY A 86 15.60 0.75 -2.57
CA GLY A 86 15.85 -0.12 -1.41
C GLY A 86 14.80 -0.04 -0.31
N LEU A 87 13.71 0.72 -0.49
CA LEU A 87 12.61 0.76 0.47
C LEU A 87 11.91 -0.60 0.56
N SER A 88 11.72 -1.10 1.78
CA SER A 88 10.93 -2.32 1.99
C SER A 88 9.47 -2.07 1.60
N VAL A 89 8.96 -2.85 0.64
CA VAL A 89 7.56 -2.73 0.19
C VAL A 89 6.78 -3.96 0.60
N VAL A 90 5.64 -3.73 1.26
CA VAL A 90 4.66 -4.75 1.63
C VAL A 90 3.41 -4.57 0.74
N LEU A 91 3.07 -5.61 -0.01
CA LEU A 91 1.91 -5.68 -0.89
C LEU A 91 0.80 -6.50 -0.23
N VAL A 92 -0.35 -5.88 -0.05
CA VAL A 92 -1.50 -6.52 0.57
C VAL A 92 -2.44 -7.07 -0.50
N THR A 93 -2.78 -8.36 -0.42
CA THR A 93 -3.70 -9.01 -1.37
C THR A 93 -5.18 -8.71 -1.04
N ALA A 94 -6.06 -8.90 -2.02
CA ALA A 94 -7.51 -8.90 -1.80
C ALA A 94 -8.13 -10.21 -2.31
N PRO A 95 -9.19 -10.74 -1.66
CA PRO A 95 -9.93 -10.13 -0.56
C PRO A 95 -9.12 -10.07 0.73
N PHE A 96 -9.15 -8.92 1.40
CA PHE A 96 -8.41 -8.71 2.63
C PHE A 96 -9.19 -9.36 3.76
N ASN A 97 -8.72 -10.51 4.24
CA ASN A 97 -9.39 -11.21 5.32
C ASN A 97 -9.24 -10.39 6.61
N THR A 98 -10.36 -9.93 7.17
CA THR A 98 -10.42 -9.16 8.42
C THR A 98 -10.80 -10.02 9.61
N THR A 99 -10.83 -11.34 9.43
CA THR A 99 -11.24 -12.27 10.47
C THR A 99 -10.18 -12.31 11.58
N CYS A 100 -10.59 -11.90 12.78
CA CYS A 100 -9.91 -12.18 14.04
C CYS A 100 -10.30 -13.57 14.60
N ALA A 101 -11.02 -14.38 13.84
CA ALA A 101 -11.41 -15.73 14.21
C ALA A 101 -10.40 -16.74 13.61
N PRO A 102 -9.80 -17.62 14.43
CA PRO A 102 -9.00 -18.71 13.89
C PRO A 102 -9.94 -19.67 13.14
N GLY A 103 -9.72 -19.87 11.82
CA GLY A 103 -10.20 -21.09 11.16
C GLY A 103 -11.00 -21.01 9.85
N GLU A 104 -11.12 -19.86 9.17
CA GLU A 104 -11.66 -19.85 7.79
C GLU A 104 -10.71 -19.15 6.82
N GLU A 105 -9.59 -19.81 6.55
CA GLU A 105 -8.81 -19.60 5.34
C GLU A 105 -9.50 -20.38 4.23
N ILE A 106 -10.21 -19.70 3.32
CA ILE A 106 -10.61 -20.34 2.08
C ILE A 106 -9.30 -20.57 1.30
N PRO A 107 -8.89 -21.82 1.01
CA PRO A 107 -7.69 -22.06 0.24
C PRO A 107 -7.99 -21.61 -1.18
N VAL A 108 -7.44 -20.47 -1.58
CA VAL A 108 -7.45 -20.06 -2.99
C VAL A 108 -6.27 -20.79 -3.63
N GLU A 109 -6.56 -21.77 -4.49
CA GLU A 109 -5.52 -22.49 -5.23
C GLU A 109 -4.68 -21.51 -6.08
N GLY A 110 -3.37 -21.46 -5.83
CA GLY A 110 -2.42 -20.60 -6.53
C GLY A 110 -1.24 -20.16 -5.64
N SER A 111 -0.19 -19.59 -6.22
CA SER A 111 0.85 -18.91 -5.42
C SER A 111 0.33 -17.57 -4.91
N THR A 112 0.81 -17.09 -3.75
CA THR A 112 0.44 -15.77 -3.20
C THR A 112 0.66 -14.63 -4.22
N THR A 113 1.70 -14.77 -5.06
CA THR A 113 1.98 -13.88 -6.20
C THR A 113 0.90 -13.93 -7.27
N GLU A 114 0.49 -15.12 -7.70
CA GLU A 114 -0.56 -15.27 -8.72
C GLU A 114 -1.90 -14.69 -8.23
N HIS A 115 -2.24 -14.93 -6.97
CA HIS A 115 -3.44 -14.36 -6.35
C HIS A 115 -3.37 -12.83 -6.30
N LEU A 116 -2.22 -12.26 -5.90
CA LEU A 116 -1.98 -10.81 -5.94
C LEU A 116 -2.19 -10.25 -7.35
N LEU A 117 -1.51 -10.82 -8.35
CA LEU A 117 -1.54 -10.30 -9.72
C LEU A 117 -2.94 -10.39 -10.34
N LYS A 118 -3.66 -11.49 -10.10
CA LYS A 118 -5.06 -11.63 -10.52
C LYS A 118 -5.97 -10.59 -9.85
N SER A 119 -5.76 -10.35 -8.56
CA SER A 119 -6.48 -9.35 -7.77
C SER A 119 -6.20 -7.92 -8.27
N VAL A 120 -4.95 -7.63 -8.65
CA VAL A 120 -4.54 -6.35 -9.25
C VAL A 120 -5.15 -6.17 -10.64
N ALA A 121 -5.09 -7.20 -11.51
CA ALA A 121 -5.65 -7.12 -12.85
C ALA A 121 -7.16 -6.85 -12.84
N ALA A 122 -7.90 -7.41 -11.87
CA ALA A 122 -9.34 -7.17 -11.72
C ALA A 122 -9.71 -5.72 -11.32
N ARG A 123 -8.75 -4.95 -10.81
CA ARG A 123 -8.93 -3.55 -10.35
C ARG A 123 -8.05 -2.57 -11.13
N ASP A 124 -7.50 -2.99 -12.27
CA ASP A 124 -6.66 -2.18 -13.14
C ASP A 124 -7.48 -1.59 -14.30
N TYR A 125 -7.70 -0.27 -14.24
CA TYR A 125 -8.42 0.52 -15.22
C TYR A 125 -7.49 1.33 -16.13
N THR A 126 -6.20 0.95 -16.21
CA THR A 126 -5.16 1.63 -17.01
C THR A 126 -4.78 0.87 -18.27
N GLY A 127 -5.50 -0.20 -18.61
CA GLY A 127 -5.17 -1.05 -19.74
C GLY A 127 -3.92 -1.91 -19.51
N GLY A 128 -3.63 -2.27 -18.25
CA GLY A 128 -2.54 -3.18 -17.88
C GLY A 128 -1.28 -2.50 -17.33
N GLN A 129 -1.20 -1.16 -17.33
CA GLN A 129 -0.02 -0.47 -16.78
C GLN A 129 0.11 -0.67 -15.26
N GLY A 130 -1.00 -0.64 -14.53
CA GLY A 130 -1.03 -0.93 -13.10
C GLY A 130 -0.53 -2.33 -12.79
N SER A 131 -1.05 -3.31 -13.52
CA SER A 131 -0.64 -4.72 -13.43
C SER A 131 0.86 -4.89 -13.70
N TYR A 132 1.36 -4.24 -14.75
CA TYR A 132 2.78 -4.21 -15.07
C TYR A 132 3.62 -3.68 -13.90
N TYR A 133 3.25 -2.56 -13.26
CA TYR A 133 4.02 -2.04 -12.14
C TYR A 133 3.97 -2.94 -10.90
N PHE A 134 2.85 -3.61 -10.62
CA PHE A 134 2.78 -4.60 -9.55
C PHE A 134 3.66 -5.82 -9.82
N GLU A 135 3.72 -6.31 -11.07
CA GLU A 135 4.69 -7.35 -11.45
C GLU A 135 6.12 -6.89 -11.20
N GLN A 136 6.45 -5.64 -11.55
CA GLN A 136 7.77 -5.07 -11.27
C GLN A 136 8.06 -4.98 -9.77
N LEU A 137 7.10 -4.56 -8.95
CA LEU A 137 7.23 -4.54 -7.48
C LEU A 137 7.50 -5.93 -6.91
N VAL A 138 6.85 -6.97 -7.43
CA VAL A 138 7.16 -8.35 -7.05
C VAL A 138 8.62 -8.68 -7.42
N HIS A 139 9.09 -8.29 -8.61
CA HIS A 139 10.47 -8.52 -9.02
C HIS A 139 11.51 -7.75 -8.20
N THR A 140 11.15 -6.63 -7.55
CA THR A 140 12.06 -5.95 -6.61
C THR A 140 12.16 -6.65 -5.25
N GLY A 141 11.42 -7.74 -5.03
CA GLY A 141 11.41 -8.47 -3.77
C GLY A 141 10.38 -7.93 -2.75
N ALA A 142 9.33 -7.26 -3.23
CA ALA A 142 8.25 -6.83 -2.35
C ALA A 142 7.59 -8.03 -1.64
N ILE A 143 7.26 -7.84 -0.36
CA ILE A 143 6.72 -8.88 0.52
C ILE A 143 5.20 -8.92 0.36
N ILE A 144 4.65 -10.07 -0.01
CA ILE A 144 3.22 -10.22 -0.24
C ILE A 144 2.57 -10.79 1.02
N VAL A 145 1.52 -10.13 1.50
CA VAL A 145 0.78 -10.52 2.70
C VAL A 145 -0.71 -10.62 2.43
N GLU A 146 -1.37 -11.60 3.04
CA GLU A 146 -2.79 -11.87 2.83
C GLU A 146 -3.68 -11.45 4.00
N SER A 147 -3.07 -11.07 5.14
CA SER A 147 -3.79 -10.70 6.36
C SER A 147 -3.24 -9.44 7.02
N VAL A 148 -4.05 -8.83 7.90
CA VAL A 148 -3.63 -7.73 8.77
C VAL A 148 -2.46 -8.14 9.65
N GLY A 149 -2.54 -9.33 10.28
CA GLY A 149 -1.54 -9.79 11.24
C GLY A 149 -0.16 -9.91 10.61
N SER A 150 -0.10 -10.55 9.43
CA SER A 150 1.15 -10.68 8.67
C SER A 150 1.69 -9.33 8.22
N ALA A 151 0.84 -8.39 7.79
CA ALA A 151 1.27 -7.04 7.45
C ALA A 151 1.92 -6.31 8.64
N LEU A 152 1.30 -6.37 9.82
CA LEU A 152 1.85 -5.76 11.04
C LEU A 152 3.18 -6.39 11.46
N GLU A 153 3.33 -7.70 11.29
CA GLU A 153 4.58 -8.40 11.58
C GLU A 153 5.72 -7.92 10.69
N GLU A 154 5.49 -7.84 9.37
CA GLU A 154 6.49 -7.38 8.40
C GLU A 154 6.86 -5.90 8.62
N ILE A 155 5.90 -5.05 8.96
CA ILE A 155 6.17 -3.64 9.29
C ILE A 155 7.10 -3.53 10.51
N ARG A 156 6.87 -4.33 11.57
CA ARG A 156 7.74 -4.32 12.75
C ARG A 156 9.15 -4.83 12.46
N LYS A 157 9.30 -5.82 11.57
CA LYS A 157 10.60 -6.31 11.12
C LYS A 157 11.37 -5.22 10.38
N GLY A 158 10.71 -4.52 9.44
CA GLY A 158 11.30 -3.43 8.67
C GLY A 158 11.76 -2.27 9.54
N ALA A 159 10.94 -1.84 10.51
CA ALA A 159 11.30 -0.77 11.45
C ALA A 159 12.47 -1.14 12.40
N SER A 160 12.65 -2.43 12.71
CA SER A 160 13.72 -2.88 13.61
C SER A 160 15.08 -3.01 12.91
N SER A 161 15.09 -3.16 11.57
CA SER A 161 16.32 -3.40 10.80
C SER A 161 17.18 -2.14 10.59
N GLN A 162 16.63 -0.94 10.80
CA GLN A 162 17.36 0.34 10.68
C GLN A 162 17.94 0.85 12.02
N ALA A 163 17.74 0.13 13.13
CA ALA A 163 18.16 0.55 14.47
C ALA A 163 19.58 0.09 14.87
N ILE A 164 20.44 -0.31 13.92
CA ILE A 164 21.78 -0.86 14.18
C ILE A 164 22.87 0.03 13.57
#